data_AF-A0A7S3KH93-F1
#
_entry.id   AF-A0A7S3KH93-F1
#
_cell.length_a   1.000
_cell.length_b   1.000
_cell.length_c   1.000
_cell.angle_alpha   90.00
_cell.angle_beta   90.00
_cell.angle_gamma   90.00
#
_symmetry.space_group_name_H-M   'P 1'
#
loop_
_entity.id
_entity.type
_entity.pdbx_description
1 polymer ?
#
loop_
_entity_poly.entity_id
_entity_poly.type
_entity_poly.pdbx_seq_one_letter_code
_entity_poly.pdbx_strand_id
1 'polypeptide(L)'
;EHSSKATNSNKFTLGETRVIHDGRFISFCETDITNSEGIKSTWEHISRKSNRAEDPLNIQKNYGGADVIAIATQTEDGDQNIVKTGEKMILAIIIYRVPVMNSVISLPAGVKDP
;
A
#
# COMPACT_ATOMS: atom_id res chain seq x y z
N GLU A 1 32.72 -29.10 -9.87
CA GLU A 1 31.32 -28.91 -10.30
C GLU A 1 30.49 -28.43 -9.12
N HIS A 2 30.30 -27.11 -8.98
CA HIS A 2 29.41 -26.57 -7.95
C HIS A 2 27.99 -26.53 -8.50
N SER A 3 27.19 -27.54 -8.15
CA SER A 3 25.75 -27.56 -8.41
C SER A 3 25.05 -26.71 -7.34
N SER A 4 24.77 -25.45 -7.66
CA SER A 4 23.90 -24.58 -6.89
C SER A 4 22.45 -25.05 -7.04
N LYS A 5 22.01 -25.96 -6.16
CA LYS A 5 20.59 -26.24 -5.96
C LYS A 5 19.95 -25.08 -5.20
N ALA A 6 19.56 -24.04 -5.92
CA ALA A 6 18.48 -23.17 -5.46
C ALA A 6 17.18 -23.95 -5.61
N THR A 7 16.55 -24.38 -4.51
CA THR A 7 15.19 -24.96 -4.56
C THR A 7 14.56 -25.05 -3.18
N ASN A 8 13.91 -23.97 -2.77
CA ASN A 8 12.51 -23.99 -2.35
C ASN A 8 12.08 -22.54 -2.11
N SER A 9 11.37 -21.97 -3.06
CA SER A 9 10.58 -20.78 -2.76
C SER A 9 9.56 -21.22 -1.70
N ASN A 10 9.53 -20.57 -0.54
CA ASN A 10 8.47 -20.72 0.45
C ASN A 10 7.17 -20.24 -0.20
N LYS A 11 6.55 -21.11 -1.00
CA LYS A 11 5.36 -20.78 -1.77
C LYS A 11 4.16 -20.96 -0.85
N PHE A 12 3.57 -19.83 -0.48
CA PHE A 12 2.27 -19.80 0.16
C PHE A 12 1.18 -19.76 -0.91
N THR A 13 0.11 -20.50 -0.67
CA THR A 13 -1.11 -20.43 -1.49
C THR A 13 -2.18 -19.71 -0.68
N LEU A 14 -2.75 -18.66 -1.27
CA LEU A 14 -3.90 -17.97 -0.69
C LEU A 14 -5.16 -18.75 -1.06
N GLY A 15 -5.97 -19.04 -0.05
CA GLY A 15 -7.27 -19.68 -0.17
C GLY A 15 -8.40 -18.66 -0.20
N GLU A 16 -9.52 -18.99 0.44
CA GLU A 16 -10.68 -18.12 0.51
C GLU A 16 -10.37 -16.87 1.35
N THR A 17 -10.86 -15.72 0.90
CA THR A 17 -10.89 -14.48 1.67
C THR A 17 -12.31 -14.18 2.11
N ARG A 18 -12.50 -13.97 3.41
CA ARG A 18 -13.78 -13.64 4.04
C ARG A 18 -13.72 -12.23 4.61
N VAL A 19 -14.78 -11.45 4.42
CA VAL A 19 -14.91 -10.11 5.02
C VAL A 19 -15.45 -10.27 6.44
N ILE A 20 -14.66 -9.89 7.44
CA ILE A 20 -15.03 -9.92 8.86
C ILE A 20 -15.85 -8.67 9.21
N HIS A 21 -15.41 -7.51 8.73
CA HIS A 21 -16.10 -6.25 8.94
C HIS A 21 -15.99 -5.36 7.71
N ASP A 22 -17.12 -4.77 7.33
CA ASP A 22 -17.22 -4.01 6.09
C ASP A 22 -17.55 -2.54 6.34
N GLY A 23 -16.52 -1.70 6.32
CA GLY A 23 -16.64 -0.26 6.48
C GLY A 23 -16.86 0.47 5.16
N ARG A 24 -17.03 1.80 5.26
CA ARG A 24 -17.21 2.65 4.07
C ARG A 24 -15.95 2.77 3.21
N PHE A 25 -14.78 2.87 3.83
CA PHE A 25 -13.51 3.12 3.13
C PHE A 25 -12.52 1.94 3.23
N ILE A 26 -12.71 1.05 4.19
CA ILE A 26 -11.86 -0.11 4.44
C ILE A 26 -12.72 -1.32 4.81
N SER A 27 -12.22 -2.50 4.50
CA SER A 27 -12.76 -3.79 4.95
C SER A 27 -11.68 -4.53 5.73
N PHE A 28 -12.07 -5.16 6.84
CA PHE A 28 -11.23 -6.12 7.56
C PHE A 28 -11.53 -7.50 7.02
N CYS A 29 -10.49 -8.21 6.59
CA CYS A 29 -10.58 -9.48 5.90
C CYS A 29 -9.73 -10.54 6.58
N GLU A 30 -10.16 -11.79 6.51
CA GLU A 30 -9.37 -12.96 6.86
C GLU A 30 -9.13 -13.77 5.58
N THR A 31 -7.90 -14.20 5.34
CA THR A 31 -7.56 -15.08 4.21
C THR A 31 -6.96 -16.38 4.73
N ASP A 32 -7.46 -17.50 4.23
CA ASP A 32 -6.83 -18.81 4.47
C ASP A 32 -5.48 -18.86 3.74
N ILE A 33 -4.43 -19.32 4.42
CA ILE A 33 -3.08 -19.48 3.86
C ILE A 33 -2.66 -20.93 4.04
N THR A 34 -2.14 -21.53 2.97
CA THR A 34 -1.51 -22.84 3.02
C THR A 34 -0.04 -22.71 2.67
N ASN A 35 0.86 -23.17 3.54
CA ASN A 35 2.30 -23.17 3.25
C ASN A 35 2.69 -24.32 2.31
N SER A 36 3.96 -24.38 1.92
CA SER A 36 4.49 -25.44 1.04
C SER A 36 4.45 -26.85 1.65
N GLU A 37 4.26 -26.97 2.96
CA GLU A 37 4.13 -28.24 3.70
C GLU A 37 2.66 -28.67 3.86
N GLY A 38 1.70 -27.90 3.33
CA GLY A 38 0.27 -28.18 3.45
C GLY A 38 -0.35 -27.73 4.79
N ILE A 39 0.42 -27.05 5.64
CA ILE A 39 -0.07 -26.50 6.91
C ILE A 39 -0.98 -25.30 6.61
N LYS A 40 -2.19 -25.33 7.17
CA LYS A 40 -3.20 -24.29 7.03
C LYS A 40 -3.13 -23.31 8.20
N SER A 41 -3.19 -22.02 7.88
CA SER A 41 -3.33 -20.92 8.83
C SER A 41 -4.30 -19.88 8.27
N THR A 42 -4.68 -18.90 9.09
CA THR A 42 -5.42 -17.72 8.62
C THR A 42 -4.56 -16.47 8.79
N TRP A 43 -4.82 -15.45 7.98
CA TRP A 43 -4.19 -14.15 8.07
C TRP A 43 -5.22 -13.04 7.98
N GLU A 44 -5.26 -12.20 9.01
CA GLU A 44 -6.08 -11.00 9.05
C GLU A 44 -5.37 -9.84 8.34
N HIS A 45 -6.06 -9.15 7.45
CA HIS A 45 -5.53 -8.01 6.70
C HIS A 45 -6.61 -6.95 6.44
N ILE A 46 -6.17 -5.74 6.09
CA ILE A 46 -7.05 -4.62 5.79
C ILE A 46 -7.01 -4.37 4.29
N SER A 47 -8.18 -4.33 3.66
CA SER A 47 -8.35 -3.92 2.27
C SER A 47 -8.95 -2.51 2.20
N ARG A 48 -8.46 -1.68 1.28
CA ARG A 48 -9.06 -0.36 1.00
C ARG A 48 -10.13 -0.52 -0.06
N LYS A 49 -11.30 0.05 0.19
CA LYS A 49 -12.30 0.28 -0.84
C LYS A 49 -11.87 1.53 -1.60
N SER A 50 -10.91 1.39 -2.51
CA SER A 50 -10.80 2.39 -3.58
C SER A 50 -12.12 2.35 -4.36
N ASN A 51 -12.58 3.47 -4.91
CA ASN A 51 -13.84 3.57 -5.69
C ASN A 51 -13.90 2.64 -6.93
N ARG A 52 -12.98 1.68 -7.07
CA ARG A 52 -12.92 0.64 -8.11
C ARG A 52 -13.59 -0.69 -7.75
N ALA A 53 -14.03 -0.90 -6.52
CA ALA A 53 -14.68 -2.16 -6.15
C ALA A 53 -16.06 -1.91 -5.52
N GLU A 54 -17.07 -1.74 -6.37
CA GLU A 54 -18.49 -1.88 -5.97
C GLU A 54 -18.83 -3.32 -5.55
N ASP A 55 -17.91 -4.27 -5.75
CA ASP A 55 -18.07 -5.66 -5.35
C ASP A 55 -16.96 -6.12 -4.37
N PRO A 56 -17.29 -6.41 -3.10
CA PRO A 56 -16.34 -6.98 -2.14
C PRO A 56 -15.78 -8.34 -2.56
N LEU A 57 -16.39 -9.06 -3.51
CA LEU A 57 -15.86 -10.31 -4.07
C LEU A 57 -14.71 -10.09 -5.08
N ASN A 58 -14.53 -8.86 -5.58
CA ASN A 58 -13.44 -8.52 -6.51
C ASN A 58 -12.11 -8.19 -5.81
N ILE A 59 -12.08 -8.21 -4.47
CA ILE A 59 -10.86 -8.01 -3.66
C ILE A 59 -9.78 -9.06 -4.01
N GLN A 60 -10.18 -10.27 -4.42
CA GLN A 60 -9.25 -11.35 -4.79
C GLN A 60 -8.44 -11.10 -6.07
N LYS A 61 -8.85 -10.16 -6.94
CA LYS A 61 -8.22 -9.98 -8.27
C LYS A 61 -7.29 -8.78 -8.38
N ASN A 62 -7.25 -7.89 -7.39
CA ASN A 62 -6.54 -6.61 -7.48
C ASN A 62 -5.27 -6.52 -6.62
N TYR A 63 -4.52 -7.62 -6.47
CA TYR A 63 -3.23 -7.64 -5.75
C TYR A 63 -2.08 -6.88 -6.44
N GLY A 64 -2.35 -6.05 -7.46
CA GLY A 64 -1.32 -5.39 -8.27
C GLY A 64 -1.52 -3.90 -8.54
N GLY A 65 -2.55 -3.27 -7.97
CA GLY A 65 -2.81 -1.84 -8.14
C GLY A 65 -2.28 -1.02 -6.96
N ALA A 66 -1.51 0.04 -7.22
CA ALA A 66 -1.25 1.04 -6.19
C ALA A 66 -2.54 1.84 -5.92
N ASP A 67 -3.03 1.79 -4.67
CA ASP A 67 -4.21 2.55 -4.23
C ASP A 67 -3.95 4.06 -4.14
N VAL A 68 -2.69 4.45 -3.95
CA VAL A 68 -2.26 5.83 -3.70
C VAL A 68 -1.04 6.14 -4.55
N ILE A 69 -1.04 7.33 -5.15
CA ILE A 69 0.13 7.92 -5.78
C ILE A 69 0.66 9.01 -4.87
N ALA A 70 1.95 8.93 -4.52
CA ALA A 70 2.68 10.00 -3.85
C ALA A 70 3.54 10.74 -4.86
N ILE A 71 3.50 12.07 -4.84
CA ILE A 71 4.22 12.94 -5.77
C ILE A 71 5.37 13.60 -5.01
N ALA A 72 6.60 13.30 -5.43
CA ALA A 72 7.78 14.03 -4.99
C ALA A 72 8.09 15.11 -6.02
N THR A 73 7.56 16.32 -5.81
CA THR A 73 7.90 17.47 -6.67
C THR A 73 9.23 18.06 -6.20
N GLN A 74 10.25 17.95 -7.04
CA GLN A 74 11.48 18.73 -6.90
C GLN A 74 11.19 20.11 -7.48
N THR A 75 11.37 21.15 -6.67
CA THR A 75 11.30 22.53 -7.18
C THR A 75 12.69 22.92 -7.65
N GLU A 76 12.82 23.30 -8.91
CA GLU A 76 13.98 24.07 -9.36
C GLU A 76 13.81 25.49 -8.79
N ASP A 77 14.87 26.03 -8.18
CA ASP A 77 14.87 27.34 -7.52
C ASP A 77 14.26 28.44 -8.42
N GLY A 78 13.01 28.79 -8.17
CA GLY A 78 12.31 29.90 -8.79
C GLY A 78 12.47 31.17 -7.96
N ASP A 79 13.38 32.05 -8.40
CA ASP A 79 13.58 33.46 -8.04
C ASP A 79 14.29 33.86 -6.71
N GLN A 80 15.58 34.18 -6.88
CA GLN A 80 16.21 35.50 -6.68
C GLN A 80 16.29 36.20 -5.31
N ASN A 81 16.19 35.52 -4.16
CA ASN A 81 16.73 36.08 -2.90
C ASN A 81 17.15 35.04 -1.85
N ILE A 82 17.35 33.79 -2.24
CA ILE A 82 17.73 32.71 -1.33
C ILE A 82 19.20 32.36 -1.60
N VAL A 83 20.02 32.37 -0.54
CA VAL A 83 21.42 31.96 -0.58
C VAL A 83 21.48 30.56 -1.20
N LYS A 84 22.08 30.44 -2.38
CA LYS A 84 22.24 29.15 -3.10
C LYS A 84 23.16 28.22 -2.31
N THR A 85 22.59 27.33 -1.51
CA THR A 85 23.35 26.23 -0.87
C THR A 85 23.55 25.03 -1.80
N GLY A 86 22.98 25.03 -3.01
CA GLY A 86 23.07 23.90 -3.95
C GLY A 86 22.21 22.70 -3.53
N GLU A 87 21.34 22.88 -2.55
CA GLU A 87 20.50 21.83 -2.00
C GLU A 87 19.14 21.79 -2.72
N LYS A 88 18.74 20.59 -3.16
CA LYS A 88 17.42 20.37 -3.77
C LYS A 88 16.34 20.37 -2.70
N MET A 89 15.28 21.14 -2.90
CA MET A 89 14.10 21.13 -2.02
C MET A 89 13.02 20.15 -2.50
N ILE A 90 12.30 19.55 -1.55
CA ILE A 90 11.14 18.67 -1.80
C ILE A 90 9.91 19.34 -1.22
N LEU A 91 8.85 19.44 -2.03
CA LEU A 91 7.55 19.89 -1.54
C LEU A 91 6.93 18.82 -0.62
N ALA A 92 6.62 19.21 0.61
CA ALA A 92 5.87 18.41 1.58
C ALA A 92 4.63 19.19 2.07
N ILE A 93 3.64 18.46 2.57
CA ILE A 93 2.42 19.02 3.16
C ILE A 93 2.28 18.56 4.61
N ILE A 94 1.68 19.43 5.42
CA ILE A 94 1.27 19.12 6.80
C ILE A 94 -0.23 18.82 6.77
N ILE A 95 -0.61 17.60 7.15
CA ILE A 95 -2.02 17.17 7.19
C ILE A 95 -2.31 16.56 8.55
N TYR A 96 -3.46 16.91 9.15
CA TYR A 96 -4.01 16.19 10.29
C TYR A 96 -4.55 14.82 9.86
N ARG A 97 -3.99 13.73 10.39
CA ARG A 97 -4.36 12.36 10.06
C ARG A 97 -5.14 11.74 11.21
N VAL A 98 -6.43 11.48 10.99
CA VAL A 98 -7.33 10.86 11.96
C VAL A 98 -6.77 9.54 12.54
N PRO A 99 -6.21 8.59 11.76
CA PRO A 99 -5.72 7.33 12.35
C PRO A 99 -4.59 7.46 13.38
N VAL A 100 -3.80 8.53 13.30
CA VAL A 100 -2.70 8.82 14.25
C VAL A 100 -3.04 9.99 15.19
N MET A 101 -4.24 10.57 15.04
CA MET A 101 -4.76 11.69 15.83
C MET A 101 -3.81 12.90 15.91
N ASN A 102 -2.97 13.11 14.90
CA ASN A 102 -1.95 14.16 14.90
C ASN A 102 -1.66 14.68 13.49
N SER A 103 -0.99 15.84 13.41
CA SER A 103 -0.44 16.40 12.18
C SER A 103 0.82 15.63 11.76
N VAL A 104 0.89 15.26 10.49
CA VAL A 104 2.06 14.60 9.89
C VAL A 104 2.59 15.39 8.72
N ILE A 105 3.90 15.38 8.57
CA ILE A 105 4.58 15.84 7.35
C ILE A 105 4.55 14.68 6.36
N SER A 106 4.02 14.90 5.16
CA SER A 106 3.90 13.88 4.13
C SER A 106 4.16 14.47 2.75
N LEU A 107 4.54 13.62 1.79
CA LEU A 107 4.48 14.02 0.39
C LEU A 107 3.01 14.24 -0.01
N PRO A 108 2.73 15.16 -0.95
CA PRO A 108 1.43 15.22 -1.61
C PRO A 108 1.04 13.85 -2.16
N ALA A 109 -0.11 13.32 -1.72
CA ALA A 109 -0.59 12.02 -2.13
C ALA A 109 -2.11 11.99 -2.20
N GLY A 110 -2.64 11.26 -3.18
CA GLY A 110 -4.08 11.13 -3.42
C GLY A 110 -4.47 9.68 -3.73
N VAL A 111 -5.74 9.35 -3.48
CA VAL A 111 -6.33 8.11 -4.00
C VAL A 111 -6.43 8.25 -5.51
N LYS A 112 -6.00 7.24 -6.25
CA LYS A 112 -6.12 7.24 -7.71
C LYS A 112 -7.61 7.10 -8.09
N ASP A 113 -8.15 8.09 -8.79
CA ASP A 113 -9.49 7.98 -9.37
C ASP A 113 -9.54 6.85 -10.43
N PRO A 114 -10.70 6.17 -10.60
CA PRO A 114 -10.84 5.01 -11.47
C PRO A 114 -10.39 5.21 -12.92
#